data_AF-A0A0U1NLN7-F1
#
_entry.id   AF-A0A0U1NLN7-F1
#
_cell.length_a   1.000
_cell.length_b   1.000
_cell.length_c   1.000
_cell.angle_alpha   90.00
_cell.angle_beta   90.00
_cell.angle_gamma   90.00
#
_symmetry.space_group_name_H-M   'P 1'
#
loop_
_entity.id
_entity.type
_entity.pdbx_description
1 polymer ?
#
loop_
_entity_poly.entity_id
_entity_poly.type
_entity_poly.pdbx_seq_one_letter_code
_entity_poly.pdbx_strand_id
1 'polypeptide(L)'
;MSSYIATITGTNGSDDIIVSGNGNTSISGGDGNDWIEGGGGDDSISGGRGNDALGGNAGNDNIRGDDGDDDLWGDFGNDTLSGGLGNDSVHGGEGDDHIFGGDGDDTLDGGAGHDTISAGQGNDDIWGSDGDDSISGDDGDDEISAGHGNDTVSGGGQNDIIYGGDGNDSIDGGSGRDTIRGEDGHDTLSGGSDHDYITGGRGDDTLYGGDGDDILLGGRGNDTIYGGSQQDTIEGGPGDDRMVAGNLSTHDVFIIRDGHGSDQVDDFDYTEPDIIAFDMAEMSSFSDVQNRLSQWGSDAVITYDNADCLVLVNVDASTLSSANFRFSAAPLCLAADTLIRTPDGPHPIQTLTKGQLIATQDAGPQPLLRLTSERLHFHSPDDPAKPILIRANTFGNAPSTDLITSPQHRIVINGALVPATKLTNRKGIRAMRGRQTALYYNLLFERHHIIFANDLPVESLLRESPDHTPLTPVLPLLRHDPAY
;
A
#
# COMPACT_ATOMS: atom_id res chain seq x y z
N MET A 1 -44.34 -2.65 32.21
CA MET A 1 -43.81 -3.64 33.16
C MET A 1 -42.52 -3.05 33.69
N SER A 2 -42.27 -3.09 35.00
CA SER A 2 -40.99 -2.58 35.53
C SER A 2 -39.90 -3.49 34.99
N SER A 3 -39.01 -2.99 34.13
CA SER A 3 -37.76 -3.69 33.82
C SER A 3 -37.00 -3.84 35.13
N TYR A 4 -36.80 -5.08 35.55
CA TYR A 4 -35.96 -5.38 36.70
C TYR A 4 -34.57 -5.61 36.14
N ILE A 5 -33.68 -4.64 36.34
CA ILE A 5 -32.25 -4.81 36.02
C ILE A 5 -31.64 -5.51 37.23
N ALA A 6 -31.07 -6.70 37.03
CA ALA A 6 -30.31 -7.37 38.09
C ALA A 6 -28.99 -6.63 38.29
N THR A 7 -28.49 -6.52 39.54
CA THR A 7 -27.19 -5.91 39.82
C THR A 7 -26.30 -6.93 40.51
N ILE A 8 -25.11 -7.15 39.95
CA ILE A 8 -24.08 -8.06 40.47
C ILE A 8 -22.80 -7.25 40.67
N THR A 9 -22.10 -7.50 41.78
CA THR A 9 -20.82 -6.83 42.09
C THR A 9 -19.87 -7.88 42.63
N GLY A 10 -18.68 -7.96 42.03
CA GLY A 10 -17.57 -8.77 42.51
C GLY A 10 -16.98 -8.21 43.81
N THR A 11 -15.86 -8.80 44.20
CA THR A 11 -15.17 -8.57 45.46
C THR A 11 -13.92 -7.74 45.22
N ASN A 12 -13.63 -6.81 46.13
CA ASN A 12 -12.43 -5.98 45.97
C ASN A 12 -11.15 -6.81 46.16
N GLY A 13 -10.30 -6.85 45.14
CA GLY A 13 -8.91 -7.33 45.19
C GLY A 13 -8.76 -8.84 45.05
N SER A 14 -9.68 -9.51 44.38
CA SER A 14 -9.64 -10.96 44.10
C SER A 14 -10.28 -11.24 42.76
N ASP A 15 -9.65 -12.12 41.99
CA ASP A 15 -10.16 -12.65 40.73
C ASP A 15 -11.54 -13.31 40.95
N ASP A 16 -12.57 -12.76 40.32
CA ASP A 16 -13.94 -13.22 40.38
C ASP A 16 -14.36 -13.96 39.10
N ILE A 17 -15.33 -14.86 39.23
CA ILE A 17 -16.01 -15.49 38.08
C ILE A 17 -17.49 -15.20 38.24
N ILE A 18 -18.01 -14.34 37.35
CA ILE A 18 -19.39 -13.88 37.36
C ILE A 18 -20.08 -14.38 36.09
N VAL A 19 -21.18 -15.12 36.25
CA VAL A 19 -22.00 -15.57 35.12
C VAL A 19 -23.44 -15.17 35.39
N SER A 20 -23.95 -14.30 34.52
CA SER A 20 -25.31 -13.79 34.51
C SER A 20 -26.23 -14.70 33.69
N GLY A 21 -27.54 -14.44 33.77
CA GLY A 21 -28.59 -15.27 33.18
C GLY A 21 -29.22 -14.60 31.96
N ASN A 22 -30.52 -14.80 31.77
CA ASN A 22 -31.28 -14.01 30.78
C ASN A 22 -31.82 -12.73 31.42
N GLY A 23 -31.95 -11.69 30.59
CA GLY A 23 -32.46 -10.37 30.91
C GLY A 23 -31.35 -9.41 31.33
N ASN A 24 -31.60 -8.13 31.06
CA ASN A 24 -30.69 -7.01 31.29
C ASN A 24 -30.15 -6.97 32.73
N THR A 25 -28.83 -6.91 32.84
CA THR A 25 -28.06 -7.00 34.08
C THR A 25 -26.98 -5.93 34.11
N SER A 26 -26.70 -5.40 35.30
CA SER A 26 -25.56 -4.51 35.56
C SER A 26 -24.55 -5.25 36.41
N ILE A 27 -23.33 -5.41 35.90
CA ILE A 27 -22.26 -6.20 36.49
C ILE A 27 -21.03 -5.30 36.68
N SER A 28 -20.33 -5.48 37.79
CA SER A 28 -19.03 -4.84 38.07
C SER A 28 -18.10 -5.88 38.68
N GLY A 29 -16.92 -6.08 38.09
CA GLY A 29 -15.87 -7.00 38.56
C GLY A 29 -15.20 -6.46 39.82
N GLY A 30 -14.55 -5.31 39.72
CA GLY A 30 -13.95 -4.62 40.86
C GLY A 30 -12.46 -4.44 40.68
N ASP A 31 -11.66 -4.91 41.64
CA ASP A 31 -10.21 -5.02 41.44
C ASP A 31 -9.87 -6.51 41.39
N GLY A 32 -9.01 -6.96 40.48
CA GLY A 32 -8.69 -8.38 40.27
C GLY A 32 -8.63 -8.69 38.78
N ASN A 33 -8.27 -9.91 38.42
CA ASN A 33 -8.41 -10.36 37.04
C ASN A 33 -9.70 -11.20 36.95
N ASP A 34 -10.78 -10.58 36.49
CA ASP A 34 -12.13 -11.11 36.57
C ASP A 34 -12.56 -11.80 35.27
N TRP A 35 -13.41 -12.82 35.38
CA TRP A 35 -14.11 -13.42 34.25
C TRP A 35 -15.60 -13.12 34.37
N ILE A 36 -16.17 -12.39 33.41
CA ILE A 36 -17.56 -11.96 33.44
C ILE A 36 -18.30 -12.36 32.18
N GLU A 37 -19.48 -12.97 32.33
CA GLU A 37 -20.40 -13.32 31.23
C GLU A 37 -21.78 -12.69 31.50
N GLY A 38 -22.25 -11.81 30.61
CA GLY A 38 -23.56 -11.15 30.65
C GLY A 38 -24.73 -12.10 30.37
N GLY A 39 -24.54 -12.97 29.39
CA GLY A 39 -25.45 -14.09 29.10
C GLY A 39 -26.53 -13.74 28.09
N GLY A 40 -27.54 -12.94 28.44
CA GLY A 40 -28.51 -12.56 27.42
C GLY A 40 -29.42 -11.42 27.82
N GLY A 41 -29.88 -10.63 26.85
CA GLY A 41 -30.50 -9.33 27.07
C GLY A 41 -29.44 -8.23 27.23
N ASP A 42 -29.87 -6.97 27.11
CA ASP A 42 -28.93 -5.84 27.06
C ASP A 42 -28.29 -5.56 28.44
N ASP A 43 -27.04 -5.95 28.60
CA ASP A 43 -26.26 -5.91 29.81
C ASP A 43 -25.32 -4.70 29.88
N SER A 44 -24.89 -4.35 31.09
CA SER A 44 -23.88 -3.32 31.35
C SER A 44 -22.80 -3.91 32.25
N ILE A 45 -21.60 -4.08 31.70
CA ILE A 45 -20.48 -4.79 32.31
C ILE A 45 -19.31 -3.81 32.47
N SER A 46 -18.63 -3.87 33.61
CA SER A 46 -17.38 -3.16 33.89
C SER A 46 -16.42 -4.12 34.59
N GLY A 47 -15.22 -4.29 34.04
CA GLY A 47 -14.14 -5.10 34.60
C GLY A 47 -13.57 -4.43 35.85
N GLY A 48 -12.96 -3.28 35.66
CA GLY A 48 -12.53 -2.38 36.72
C GLY A 48 -11.02 -2.20 36.76
N ARG A 49 -10.31 -2.93 37.62
CA ARG A 49 -8.84 -2.91 37.62
C ARG A 49 -8.31 -4.31 37.52
N GLY A 50 -7.29 -4.48 36.70
CA GLY A 50 -6.66 -5.77 36.47
C GLY A 50 -7.00 -6.24 35.07
N ASN A 51 -6.50 -7.40 34.70
CA ASN A 51 -6.67 -7.91 33.33
C ASN A 51 -7.88 -8.82 33.31
N ASP A 52 -8.98 -8.32 32.77
CA ASP A 52 -10.31 -8.89 32.82
C ASP A 52 -10.68 -9.58 31.51
N ALA A 53 -11.61 -10.55 31.58
CA ALA A 53 -12.19 -11.24 30.44
C ALA A 53 -13.72 -11.09 30.48
N LEU A 54 -14.29 -10.34 29.53
CA LEU A 54 -15.65 -9.84 29.58
C LEU A 54 -16.44 -10.24 28.32
N GLY A 55 -17.54 -11.00 28.49
CA GLY A 55 -18.42 -11.41 27.38
C GLY A 55 -19.85 -10.89 27.53
N GLY A 56 -20.38 -10.22 26.51
CA GLY A 56 -21.78 -9.76 26.42
C GLY A 56 -22.75 -10.90 26.12
N ASN A 57 -22.36 -11.76 25.18
CA ASN A 57 -23.12 -12.89 24.62
C ASN A 57 -24.26 -12.49 23.68
N ALA A 58 -25.42 -12.09 24.18
CA ALA A 58 -26.57 -11.89 23.29
C ALA A 58 -27.43 -10.74 23.76
N GLY A 59 -27.52 -9.68 22.99
CA GLY A 59 -28.17 -8.46 23.44
C GLY A 59 -27.43 -7.27 22.87
N ASN A 60 -27.84 -6.06 23.26
CA ASN A 60 -27.08 -4.87 22.91
C ASN A 60 -26.34 -4.40 24.16
N ASP A 61 -25.16 -4.93 24.37
CA ASP A 61 -24.40 -4.84 25.60
C ASP A 61 -23.51 -3.60 25.64
N ASN A 62 -23.21 -3.13 26.85
CA ASN A 62 -22.27 -2.04 27.09
C ASN A 62 -21.18 -2.53 28.03
N ILE A 63 -20.00 -2.80 27.47
CA ILE A 63 -18.88 -3.49 28.12
C ILE A 63 -17.71 -2.52 28.25
N ARG A 64 -17.07 -2.49 29.43
CA ARG A 64 -15.86 -1.70 29.69
C ARG A 64 -14.82 -2.54 30.41
N GLY A 65 -13.60 -2.58 29.88
CA GLY A 65 -12.43 -3.15 30.54
C GLY A 65 -12.01 -2.31 31.75
N ASP A 66 -11.86 -1.00 31.53
CA ASP A 66 -11.38 0.03 32.47
C ASP A 66 -9.83 0.05 32.59
N ASP A 67 -9.21 -0.27 33.74
CA ASP A 67 -7.74 -0.26 33.88
C ASP A 67 -7.19 -1.70 33.74
N GLY A 68 -6.38 -2.03 32.72
CA GLY A 68 -5.85 -3.38 32.55
C GLY A 68 -5.49 -3.71 31.11
N ASP A 69 -4.90 -4.88 30.89
CA ASP A 69 -4.90 -5.45 29.53
C ASP A 69 -6.09 -6.43 29.48
N ASP A 70 -7.20 -6.02 28.87
CA ASP A 70 -8.50 -6.68 28.96
C ASP A 70 -8.89 -7.40 27.66
N ASP A 71 -9.59 -8.53 27.79
CA ASP A 71 -10.20 -9.24 26.66
C ASP A 71 -11.74 -9.04 26.67
N LEU A 72 -12.28 -8.43 25.62
CA LEU A 72 -13.71 -8.09 25.50
C LEU A 72 -14.35 -8.77 24.28
N TRP A 73 -15.56 -9.34 24.47
CA TRP A 73 -16.39 -9.92 23.42
C TRP A 73 -17.85 -9.42 23.51
N GLY A 74 -18.37 -8.84 22.43
CA GLY A 74 -19.78 -8.45 22.31
C GLY A 74 -20.67 -9.65 21.99
N ASP A 75 -20.20 -10.47 21.03
CA ASP A 75 -20.84 -11.66 20.46
C ASP A 75 -22.04 -11.34 19.55
N PHE A 76 -23.28 -11.30 20.04
CA PHE A 76 -24.46 -11.08 19.20
C PHE A 76 -25.23 -9.84 19.61
N GLY A 77 -25.47 -8.96 18.65
CA GLY A 77 -26.29 -7.76 18.80
C GLY A 77 -25.44 -6.52 18.57
N ASN A 78 -26.03 -5.34 18.79
CA ASN A 78 -25.31 -4.10 18.54
C ASN A 78 -24.74 -3.59 19.85
N ASP A 79 -23.46 -3.84 20.04
CA ASP A 79 -22.75 -3.66 21.29
C ASP A 79 -21.97 -2.35 21.34
N THR A 80 -21.60 -1.94 22.55
CA THR A 80 -20.68 -0.85 22.81
C THR A 80 -19.57 -1.36 23.71
N LEU A 81 -18.35 -1.39 23.20
CA LEU A 81 -17.19 -1.96 23.87
C LEU A 81 -16.12 -0.87 24.05
N SER A 82 -15.48 -0.85 25.21
CA SER A 82 -14.37 0.06 25.51
C SER A 82 -13.30 -0.69 26.28
N GLY A 83 -12.08 -0.76 25.74
CA GLY A 83 -10.92 -1.34 26.42
C GLY A 83 -10.55 -0.51 27.66
N GLY A 84 -10.00 0.68 27.43
CA GLY A 84 -9.71 1.64 28.49
C GLY A 84 -8.23 2.01 28.57
N LEU A 85 -7.55 1.61 29.64
CA LEU A 85 -6.12 1.84 29.81
C LEU A 85 -5.37 0.52 29.82
N GLY A 86 -4.41 0.36 28.92
CA GLY A 86 -3.62 -0.87 28.78
C GLY A 86 -3.81 -1.44 27.38
N ASN A 87 -3.21 -2.59 27.11
CA ASN A 87 -3.22 -3.15 25.78
C ASN A 87 -4.37 -4.15 25.65
N ASP A 88 -5.48 -3.73 25.06
CA ASP A 88 -6.75 -4.44 25.09
C ASP A 88 -6.99 -5.26 23.81
N SER A 89 -7.76 -6.34 23.94
CA SER A 89 -8.27 -7.15 22.82
C SER A 89 -9.78 -7.05 22.79
N VAL A 90 -10.35 -6.38 21.79
CA VAL A 90 -11.79 -6.11 21.70
C VAL A 90 -12.38 -6.70 20.42
N HIS A 91 -13.39 -7.55 20.58
CA HIS A 91 -14.14 -8.18 19.48
C HIS A 91 -15.62 -7.79 19.56
N GLY A 92 -16.14 -7.14 18.52
CA GLY A 92 -17.56 -6.78 18.39
C GLY A 92 -18.43 -8.02 18.22
N GLY A 93 -18.31 -8.69 17.09
CA GLY A 93 -19.02 -9.94 16.80
C GLY A 93 -20.03 -9.78 15.67
N GLU A 94 -21.26 -10.25 15.85
CA GLU A 94 -22.36 -10.04 14.90
C GLU A 94 -23.20 -8.84 15.33
N GLY A 95 -23.29 -7.81 14.49
CA GLY A 95 -24.13 -6.63 14.71
C GLY A 95 -23.41 -5.36 14.27
N ASP A 96 -24.09 -4.22 14.42
CA ASP A 96 -23.43 -2.92 14.16
C ASP A 96 -22.87 -2.40 15.50
N ASP A 97 -21.57 -2.58 15.71
CA ASP A 97 -20.89 -2.38 16.99
C ASP A 97 -20.19 -1.02 17.09
N HIS A 98 -19.99 -0.56 18.32
CA HIS A 98 -19.20 0.63 18.62
C HIS A 98 -18.02 0.24 19.52
N ILE A 99 -16.81 0.29 18.97
CA ILE A 99 -15.59 -0.19 19.61
C ILE A 99 -14.66 1.00 19.88
N PHE A 100 -14.18 1.08 21.12
CA PHE A 100 -13.16 2.03 21.55
C PHE A 100 -11.98 1.27 22.16
N GLY A 101 -10.78 1.41 21.63
CA GLY A 101 -9.56 0.82 22.21
C GLY A 101 -9.21 1.53 23.52
N GLY A 102 -8.65 2.73 23.42
CA GLY A 102 -8.34 3.57 24.57
C GLY A 102 -6.91 4.09 24.54
N ASP A 103 -6.21 4.01 25.67
CA ASP A 103 -4.77 4.26 25.73
C ASP A 103 -4.04 2.91 25.82
N GLY A 104 -3.16 2.59 24.87
CA GLY A 104 -2.37 1.35 24.85
C GLY A 104 -2.26 0.81 23.44
N ASP A 105 -1.41 -0.20 23.23
CA ASP A 105 -1.34 -0.87 21.91
C ASP A 105 -2.45 -1.94 21.86
N ASP A 106 -3.54 -1.65 21.17
CA ASP A 106 -4.79 -2.41 21.18
C ASP A 106 -4.94 -3.32 19.96
N THR A 107 -5.80 -4.34 20.09
CA THR A 107 -6.20 -5.26 19.01
C THR A 107 -7.72 -5.22 18.89
N LEU A 108 -8.24 -4.69 17.79
CA LEU A 108 -9.67 -4.39 17.62
C LEU A 108 -10.24 -5.11 16.39
N ASP A 109 -11.36 -5.82 16.55
CA ASP A 109 -12.05 -6.53 15.47
C ASP A 109 -13.56 -6.23 15.52
N GLY A 110 -14.09 -5.56 14.50
CA GLY A 110 -15.52 -5.23 14.36
C GLY A 110 -16.35 -6.50 14.22
N GLY A 111 -16.03 -7.31 13.22
CA GLY A 111 -16.66 -8.60 12.99
C GLY A 111 -17.61 -8.53 11.80
N ALA A 112 -18.91 -8.71 12.02
CA ALA A 112 -19.90 -8.72 10.97
C ALA A 112 -21.01 -7.71 11.24
N GLY A 113 -21.16 -6.73 10.36
CA GLY A 113 -22.12 -5.64 10.47
C GLY A 113 -21.43 -4.31 10.18
N HIS A 114 -22.13 -3.20 10.35
CA HIS A 114 -21.57 -1.88 10.06
C HIS A 114 -20.95 -1.28 11.32
N ASP A 115 -19.66 -1.46 11.49
CA ASP A 115 -18.99 -1.17 12.75
C ASP A 115 -18.41 0.24 12.79
N THR A 116 -18.31 0.80 13.99
CA THR A 116 -17.61 2.06 14.25
C THR A 116 -16.48 1.81 15.24
N ILE A 117 -15.25 1.99 14.80
CA ILE A 117 -14.04 1.69 15.56
C ILE A 117 -13.20 2.97 15.73
N SER A 118 -12.77 3.25 16.96
CA SER A 118 -11.80 4.31 17.29
C SER A 118 -10.75 3.71 18.22
N ALA A 119 -9.51 3.62 17.73
CA ALA A 119 -8.47 2.88 18.43
C ALA A 119 -7.87 3.67 19.59
N GLY A 120 -7.47 4.91 19.35
CA GLY A 120 -7.18 5.87 20.40
C GLY A 120 -5.71 6.29 20.42
N GLN A 121 -4.99 6.02 21.51
CA GLN A 121 -3.55 6.28 21.59
C GLN A 121 -2.82 4.96 21.66
N GLY A 122 -1.84 4.74 20.79
CA GLY A 122 -1.05 3.52 20.84
C GLY A 122 -0.54 3.16 19.47
N ASN A 123 -0.04 1.96 19.28
CA ASN A 123 0.12 1.40 17.95
C ASN A 123 -0.87 0.24 17.83
N ASP A 124 -1.93 0.44 17.07
CA ASP A 124 -3.11 -0.44 17.11
C ASP A 124 -3.19 -1.37 15.90
N ASP A 125 -3.66 -2.59 16.13
CA ASP A 125 -4.00 -3.56 15.08
C ASP A 125 -5.53 -3.61 14.92
N ILE A 126 -6.07 -3.19 13.77
CA ILE A 126 -7.52 -2.99 13.56
C ILE A 126 -8.04 -3.80 12.37
N TRP A 127 -9.15 -4.53 12.58
CA TRP A 127 -9.93 -5.20 11.54
C TRP A 127 -11.40 -4.71 11.56
N GLY A 128 -11.88 -4.15 10.44
CA GLY A 128 -13.33 -3.89 10.26
C GLY A 128 -14.10 -5.18 10.00
N SER A 129 -13.56 -6.02 9.11
CA SER A 129 -14.07 -7.34 8.71
C SER A 129 -15.22 -7.27 7.69
N ASP A 130 -16.45 -7.67 8.01
CA ASP A 130 -17.57 -7.73 7.06
C ASP A 130 -18.54 -6.57 7.30
N GLY A 131 -18.66 -5.62 6.36
CA GLY A 131 -19.64 -4.54 6.42
C GLY A 131 -19.09 -3.22 5.90
N ASP A 132 -19.95 -2.23 5.72
CA ASP A 132 -19.48 -0.86 5.44
C ASP A 132 -19.09 -0.21 6.78
N ASP A 133 -17.80 -0.16 7.09
CA ASP A 133 -17.25 0.22 8.40
C ASP A 133 -16.75 1.66 8.46
N SER A 134 -16.67 2.20 9.69
CA SER A 134 -16.10 3.52 9.99
C SER A 134 -14.96 3.37 10.99
N ILE A 135 -13.72 3.52 10.54
CA ILE A 135 -12.52 3.22 11.33
C ILE A 135 -11.64 4.47 11.51
N SER A 136 -11.16 4.70 12.73
CA SER A 136 -10.16 5.73 13.07
C SER A 136 -9.02 5.07 13.85
N GLY A 137 -7.78 5.12 13.34
CA GLY A 137 -6.57 4.74 14.07
C GLY A 137 -6.23 5.74 15.19
N ASP A 138 -6.50 7.02 14.95
CA ASP A 138 -6.25 8.13 15.87
C ASP A 138 -4.74 8.47 16.02
N ASP A 139 -4.13 8.39 17.21
CA ASP A 139 -2.71 8.73 17.40
C ASP A 139 -1.87 7.44 17.49
N GLY A 140 -1.04 7.13 16.49
CA GLY A 140 -0.31 5.86 16.49
C GLY A 140 0.43 5.52 15.21
N ASP A 141 1.38 4.58 15.25
CA ASP A 141 1.76 3.89 14.00
C ASP A 141 0.83 2.65 13.88
N ASP A 142 -0.30 2.79 13.18
CA ASP A 142 -1.39 1.79 13.20
C ASP A 142 -1.37 0.84 11.97
N GLU A 143 -1.86 -0.39 12.15
CA GLU A 143 -2.12 -1.34 11.06
C GLU A 143 -3.62 -1.62 10.94
N ILE A 144 -4.22 -1.13 9.85
CA ILE A 144 -5.67 -1.13 9.62
C ILE A 144 -6.03 -1.99 8.41
N SER A 145 -6.94 -2.93 8.59
CA SER A 145 -7.57 -3.71 7.52
C SER A 145 -9.08 -3.51 7.55
N ALA A 146 -9.64 -2.73 6.62
CA ALA A 146 -11.06 -2.41 6.63
C ALA A 146 -11.91 -3.64 6.29
N GLY A 147 -11.61 -4.34 5.19
CA GLY A 147 -12.14 -5.68 4.92
C GLY A 147 -13.09 -5.72 3.73
N HIS A 148 -14.32 -6.15 3.95
CA HIS A 148 -15.33 -6.30 2.91
C HIS A 148 -16.42 -5.25 3.09
N GLY A 149 -16.52 -4.26 2.19
CA GLY A 149 -17.51 -3.20 2.35
C GLY A 149 -17.14 -1.96 1.57
N ASN A 150 -17.91 -0.89 1.74
CA ASN A 150 -17.48 0.44 1.29
C ASN A 150 -17.09 1.20 2.54
N ASP A 151 -15.82 1.12 2.90
CA ASP A 151 -15.33 1.52 4.21
C ASP A 151 -14.91 2.98 4.21
N THR A 152 -14.99 3.60 5.40
CA THR A 152 -14.44 4.92 5.66
C THR A 152 -13.36 4.82 6.70
N VAL A 153 -12.11 5.08 6.31
CA VAL A 153 -10.93 4.89 7.17
C VAL A 153 -10.15 6.18 7.31
N SER A 154 -9.76 6.50 8.54
CA SER A 154 -8.75 7.51 8.88
C SER A 154 -7.60 6.84 9.61
N GLY A 155 -6.37 6.93 9.09
CA GLY A 155 -5.17 6.51 9.82
C GLY A 155 -4.97 7.39 11.04
N GLY A 156 -4.82 8.70 10.79
CA GLY A 156 -4.81 9.71 11.84
C GLY A 156 -3.46 10.40 11.89
N GLY A 157 -2.68 10.17 12.94
CA GLY A 157 -1.34 10.74 13.04
C GLY A 157 -0.29 9.67 13.25
N GLN A 158 0.92 9.97 12.77
CA GLN A 158 2.08 9.07 12.68
C GLN A 158 1.95 8.12 11.48
N ASN A 159 2.78 7.07 11.37
CA ASN A 159 2.96 6.37 10.10
C ASN A 159 2.09 5.11 10.05
N ASP A 160 1.06 5.15 9.23
CA ASP A 160 0.04 4.11 9.21
C ASP A 160 0.21 3.14 8.04
N ILE A 161 -0.28 1.92 8.21
CA ILE A 161 -0.45 0.92 7.15
C ILE A 161 -1.93 0.62 7.02
N ILE A 162 -2.51 0.97 5.88
CA ILE A 162 -3.96 0.86 5.66
C ILE A 162 -4.24 -0.02 4.43
N TYR A 163 -5.11 -1.01 4.61
CA TYR A 163 -5.68 -1.84 3.56
C TYR A 163 -7.20 -1.62 3.51
N GLY A 164 -7.73 -1.16 2.37
CA GLY A 164 -9.16 -0.99 2.11
C GLY A 164 -9.85 -2.36 2.01
N GLY A 165 -9.51 -3.11 0.97
CA GLY A 165 -9.98 -4.48 0.81
C GLY A 165 -10.95 -4.59 -0.37
N ASP A 166 -12.10 -5.23 -0.18
CA ASP A 166 -13.11 -5.37 -1.23
C ASP A 166 -14.19 -4.29 -1.09
N GLY A 167 -14.43 -3.51 -2.15
CA GLY A 167 -15.52 -2.53 -2.26
C GLY A 167 -14.97 -1.11 -2.42
N ASN A 168 -15.84 -0.09 -2.43
CA ASN A 168 -15.40 1.26 -2.83
C ASN A 168 -15.07 2.08 -1.59
N ASP A 169 -13.80 2.15 -1.25
CA ASP A 169 -13.36 2.67 0.04
C ASP A 169 -13.00 4.15 -0.02
N SER A 170 -13.12 4.82 1.12
CA SER A 170 -12.70 6.20 1.34
C SER A 170 -11.66 6.24 2.45
N ILE A 171 -10.39 6.40 2.08
CA ILE A 171 -9.25 6.31 3.00
C ILE A 171 -8.48 7.63 3.06
N ASP A 172 -8.21 8.11 4.27
CA ASP A 172 -7.32 9.24 4.56
C ASP A 172 -6.21 8.79 5.51
N GLY A 173 -4.95 8.83 5.08
CA GLY A 173 -3.79 8.50 5.91
C GLY A 173 -3.61 9.51 7.04
N GLY A 174 -3.78 10.80 6.73
CA GLY A 174 -3.73 11.87 7.71
C GLY A 174 -2.34 12.51 7.77
N SER A 175 -1.62 12.33 8.86
CA SER A 175 -0.29 12.92 9.01
C SER A 175 0.78 11.91 9.30
N GLY A 176 1.77 11.77 8.43
CA GLY A 176 2.83 10.79 8.64
C GLY A 176 3.36 10.27 7.33
N ARG A 177 3.93 9.07 7.35
CA ARG A 177 4.44 8.44 6.13
C ARG A 177 3.65 7.18 5.91
N ASP A 178 2.52 7.35 5.25
CA ASP A 178 1.49 6.34 5.26
C ASP A 178 1.66 5.40 4.08
N THR A 179 1.28 4.15 4.29
CA THR A 179 1.23 3.12 3.25
C THR A 179 -0.23 2.71 3.07
N ILE A 180 -0.84 3.16 1.98
CA ILE A 180 -2.27 2.97 1.70
C ILE A 180 -2.43 2.05 0.49
N ARG A 181 -3.35 1.08 0.62
CA ARG A 181 -3.79 0.20 -0.47
C ARG A 181 -5.31 0.15 -0.54
N GLY A 182 -5.91 0.56 -1.65
CA GLY A 182 -7.35 0.42 -1.88
C GLY A 182 -7.75 -1.05 -2.06
N GLU A 183 -7.00 -1.78 -2.89
CA GLU A 183 -7.22 -3.18 -3.26
C GLU A 183 -8.29 -3.38 -4.35
N ASP A 184 -9.46 -3.96 -4.10
CA ASP A 184 -10.46 -4.27 -5.13
C ASP A 184 -11.66 -3.30 -5.01
N GLY A 185 -11.83 -2.33 -5.92
CA GLY A 185 -12.90 -1.35 -5.78
C GLY A 185 -12.69 -0.08 -6.58
N HIS A 186 -13.63 0.87 -6.49
CA HIS A 186 -13.42 2.23 -7.00
C HIS A 186 -13.09 3.15 -5.84
N ASP A 187 -11.82 3.24 -5.49
CA ASP A 187 -11.41 3.78 -4.21
C ASP A 187 -11.10 5.27 -4.29
N THR A 188 -11.26 5.97 -3.16
CA THR A 188 -10.82 7.35 -2.96
C THR A 188 -9.79 7.38 -1.85
N LEU A 189 -8.53 7.63 -2.21
CA LEU A 189 -7.38 7.51 -1.32
C LEU A 189 -6.66 8.85 -1.17
N SER A 190 -6.34 9.25 0.06
CA SER A 190 -5.60 10.46 0.41
C SER A 190 -4.42 10.12 1.32
N GLY A 191 -3.19 10.50 0.95
CA GLY A 191 -2.01 10.35 1.81
C GLY A 191 -2.01 11.38 2.93
N GLY A 192 -2.29 12.63 2.58
CA GLY A 192 -2.46 13.71 3.54
C GLY A 192 -1.20 14.56 3.62
N SER A 193 -0.43 14.45 4.69
CA SER A 193 0.83 15.18 4.86
C SER A 193 1.98 14.24 5.13
N ASP A 194 3.18 14.65 4.69
CA ASP A 194 4.49 14.01 4.81
C ASP A 194 4.95 13.20 3.58
N HIS A 195 5.18 11.89 3.62
CA HIS A 195 5.78 11.18 2.47
C HIS A 195 5.12 9.82 2.29
N ASP A 196 4.17 9.76 1.38
CA ASP A 196 3.20 8.66 1.35
C ASP A 196 3.43 7.70 0.19
N TYR A 197 2.96 6.46 0.39
CA TYR A 197 2.92 5.42 -0.62
C TYR A 197 1.48 4.95 -0.78
N ILE A 198 0.89 5.25 -1.93
CA ILE A 198 -0.52 4.94 -2.22
C ILE A 198 -0.61 4.04 -3.43
N THR A 199 -1.38 2.95 -3.30
CA THR A 199 -1.78 2.10 -4.43
C THR A 199 -3.31 2.00 -4.48
N GLY A 200 -3.92 2.35 -5.62
CA GLY A 200 -5.36 2.16 -5.85
C GLY A 200 -5.71 0.68 -5.85
N GLY A 201 -5.30 -0.03 -6.89
CA GLY A 201 -5.45 -1.48 -6.96
C GLY A 201 -6.19 -1.91 -8.21
N ARG A 202 -7.40 -2.45 -8.09
CA ARG A 202 -8.27 -2.77 -9.21
C ARG A 202 -9.51 -1.91 -9.14
N GLY A 203 -9.79 -1.22 -10.23
CA GLY A 203 -10.97 -0.42 -10.45
C GLY A 203 -10.55 0.96 -10.90
N ASP A 204 -11.53 1.83 -11.11
CA ASP A 204 -11.24 3.21 -11.50
C ASP A 204 -11.07 4.04 -10.21
N ASP A 205 -9.83 4.28 -9.80
CA ASP A 205 -9.49 4.84 -8.49
C ASP A 205 -9.21 6.34 -8.56
N THR A 206 -9.36 7.03 -7.42
CA THR A 206 -8.98 8.44 -7.26
C THR A 206 -7.96 8.58 -6.14
N LEU A 207 -6.74 9.00 -6.49
CA LEU A 207 -5.62 9.12 -5.55
C LEU A 207 -5.22 10.58 -5.36
N TYR A 208 -4.98 10.98 -4.11
CA TYR A 208 -4.43 12.27 -3.71
C TYR A 208 -3.16 12.02 -2.87
N GLY A 209 -1.98 12.46 -3.32
CA GLY A 209 -0.76 12.39 -2.52
C GLY A 209 -0.84 13.36 -1.34
N GLY A 210 -0.97 14.64 -1.64
CA GLY A 210 -1.17 15.68 -0.63
C GLY A 210 0.06 16.56 -0.49
N ASP A 211 0.54 16.76 0.73
CA ASP A 211 1.79 17.47 0.99
C ASP A 211 2.93 16.48 1.13
N GLY A 212 3.81 16.34 0.13
CA GLY A 212 4.84 15.31 0.22
C GLY A 212 5.62 15.05 -1.04
N ASP A 213 6.75 14.35 -0.94
CA ASP A 213 7.33 13.70 -2.12
C ASP A 213 6.72 12.28 -2.22
N ASP A 214 5.54 12.15 -2.81
CA ASP A 214 4.72 10.95 -2.70
C ASP A 214 4.99 9.93 -3.82
N ILE A 215 4.57 8.69 -3.59
CA ILE A 215 4.54 7.63 -4.59
C ILE A 215 3.11 7.17 -4.79
N LEU A 216 2.56 7.43 -5.98
CA LEU A 216 1.17 7.15 -6.32
C LEU A 216 1.10 6.16 -7.46
N LEU A 217 0.45 5.01 -7.21
CA LEU A 217 0.26 3.94 -8.17
C LEU A 217 -1.25 3.72 -8.36
N GLY A 218 -1.82 4.04 -9.52
CA GLY A 218 -3.24 3.84 -9.78
C GLY A 218 -3.62 2.36 -9.74
N GLY A 219 -2.94 1.54 -10.54
CA GLY A 219 -3.20 0.12 -10.62
C GLY A 219 -3.91 -0.21 -11.92
N ARG A 220 -4.94 -1.05 -11.86
CA ARG A 220 -5.73 -1.46 -13.03
C ARG A 220 -7.04 -0.71 -13.05
N GLY A 221 -7.36 -0.09 -14.17
CA GLY A 221 -8.61 0.66 -14.36
C GLY A 221 -8.27 2.01 -14.94
N ASN A 222 -9.22 2.95 -14.97
CA ASN A 222 -8.97 4.29 -15.48
C ASN A 222 -8.87 5.24 -14.29
N ASP A 223 -7.64 5.47 -13.85
CA ASP A 223 -7.38 6.11 -12.58
C ASP A 223 -7.27 7.63 -12.74
N THR A 224 -7.62 8.35 -11.68
CA THR A 224 -7.38 9.79 -11.56
C THR A 224 -6.43 10.06 -10.42
N ILE A 225 -5.23 10.55 -10.72
CA ILE A 225 -4.15 10.71 -9.73
C ILE A 225 -3.74 12.17 -9.64
N TYR A 226 -3.70 12.67 -8.41
CA TYR A 226 -3.25 14.01 -8.05
C TYR A 226 -2.01 13.91 -7.15
N GLY A 227 -0.84 14.33 -7.64
CA GLY A 227 0.40 14.38 -6.86
C GLY A 227 0.27 15.28 -5.63
N GLY A 228 0.07 16.57 -5.88
CA GLY A 228 -0.16 17.54 -4.82
C GLY A 228 0.97 18.54 -4.73
N SER A 229 1.65 18.60 -3.58
CA SER A 229 2.67 19.58 -3.29
C SER A 229 4.00 18.89 -3.01
N GLN A 230 5.09 19.43 -3.56
CA GLN A 230 6.44 18.84 -3.58
C GLN A 230 6.62 17.82 -4.73
N GLN A 231 7.64 16.96 -4.69
CA GLN A 231 8.06 16.17 -5.87
C GLN A 231 7.50 14.76 -5.85
N ASP A 232 6.50 14.51 -6.70
CA ASP A 232 5.78 13.25 -6.70
C ASP A 232 6.28 12.28 -7.76
N THR A 233 6.09 10.99 -7.50
CA THR A 233 6.27 9.92 -8.47
C THR A 233 4.92 9.28 -8.74
N ILE A 234 4.42 9.45 -9.96
CA ILE A 234 3.08 9.04 -10.36
C ILE A 234 3.17 7.96 -11.44
N GLU A 235 2.40 6.89 -11.26
CA GLU A 235 2.25 5.82 -12.22
C GLU A 235 0.77 5.44 -12.29
N GLY A 236 0.13 5.64 -13.45
CA GLY A 236 -1.26 5.22 -13.68
C GLY A 236 -1.39 3.70 -13.56
N GLY A 237 -0.78 2.98 -14.50
CA GLY A 237 -0.79 1.52 -14.52
C GLY A 237 -1.57 1.05 -15.75
N PRO A 238 -2.05 -0.20 -15.82
CA PRO A 238 -2.92 -0.63 -16.92
C PRO A 238 -4.27 0.10 -16.92
N GLY A 239 -4.48 1.00 -17.88
CA GLY A 239 -5.62 1.90 -17.83
C GLY A 239 -5.70 2.85 -19.00
N ASP A 240 -6.68 3.75 -19.01
CA ASP A 240 -6.52 5.04 -19.68
C ASP A 240 -6.55 6.11 -18.57
N ASP A 241 -5.38 6.49 -18.06
CA ASP A 241 -5.27 7.21 -16.78
C ASP A 241 -5.17 8.73 -16.95
N ARG A 242 -5.62 9.47 -15.93
CA ARG A 242 -5.50 10.92 -15.83
C ARG A 242 -4.61 11.30 -14.65
N MET A 243 -3.49 11.94 -14.93
CA MET A 243 -2.50 12.33 -13.93
C MET A 243 -2.34 13.85 -13.88
N VAL A 244 -2.26 14.39 -12.67
CA VAL A 244 -2.04 15.80 -12.37
C VAL A 244 -0.87 15.89 -11.39
N ALA A 245 0.18 16.63 -11.76
CA ALA A 245 1.33 16.90 -10.90
C ALA A 245 0.91 17.70 -9.66
N GLY A 246 0.17 18.79 -9.87
CA GLY A 246 -0.25 19.70 -8.81
C GLY A 246 0.60 20.97 -8.80
N ASN A 247 1.55 21.08 -7.87
CA ASN A 247 2.36 22.29 -7.74
C ASN A 247 3.41 22.40 -8.85
N LEU A 248 3.12 23.18 -9.89
CA LEU A 248 4.01 23.45 -11.05
C LEU A 248 5.39 24.07 -10.76
N SER A 249 5.81 24.21 -9.50
CA SER A 249 7.17 24.64 -9.14
C SER A 249 8.06 23.50 -8.65
N THR A 250 7.54 22.28 -8.67
CA THR A 250 8.24 21.05 -8.27
C THR A 250 8.66 20.28 -9.52
N HIS A 251 9.22 19.08 -9.35
CA HIS A 251 9.81 18.32 -10.46
C HIS A 251 9.27 16.89 -10.37
N ASP A 252 8.06 16.72 -10.89
CA ASP A 252 7.33 15.47 -10.73
C ASP A 252 7.79 14.44 -11.77
N VAL A 253 7.58 13.17 -11.46
CA VAL A 253 7.99 12.04 -12.29
C VAL A 253 6.79 11.20 -12.65
N PHE A 254 6.45 11.17 -13.94
CA PHE A 254 5.41 10.29 -14.49
C PHE A 254 6.05 9.06 -15.10
N ILE A 255 5.70 7.88 -14.61
CA ILE A 255 6.24 6.59 -15.08
C ILE A 255 5.30 5.99 -16.12
N ILE A 256 5.84 5.66 -17.29
CA ILE A 256 5.09 5.04 -18.39
C ILE A 256 5.78 3.72 -18.77
N ARG A 257 5.01 2.61 -18.81
CA ARG A 257 5.50 1.28 -19.19
C ARG A 257 4.64 0.62 -20.26
N ASP A 258 5.13 -0.49 -20.81
CA ASP A 258 4.37 -1.33 -21.74
C ASP A 258 3.05 -1.79 -21.08
N GLY A 259 1.92 -1.62 -21.78
CA GLY A 259 0.62 -2.08 -21.32
C GLY A 259 -0.09 -1.14 -20.34
N HIS A 260 0.41 0.10 -20.17
CA HIS A 260 -0.27 1.14 -19.40
C HIS A 260 -1.46 1.76 -20.14
N GLY A 261 -1.62 1.52 -21.45
CA GLY A 261 -2.74 2.07 -22.22
C GLY A 261 -2.54 3.55 -22.56
N SER A 262 -3.64 4.32 -22.68
CA SER A 262 -3.60 5.69 -23.20
C SER A 262 -3.77 6.74 -22.09
N ASP A 263 -2.65 7.25 -21.63
CA ASP A 263 -2.56 8.14 -20.48
C ASP A 263 -2.58 9.63 -20.83
N GLN A 264 -3.01 10.45 -19.86
CA GLN A 264 -3.07 11.90 -19.94
C GLN A 264 -2.36 12.54 -18.74
N VAL A 265 -1.49 13.52 -18.99
CA VAL A 265 -0.92 14.41 -17.97
C VAL A 265 -1.41 15.83 -18.23
N ASP A 266 -2.11 16.41 -17.25
CA ASP A 266 -2.87 17.64 -17.47
C ASP A 266 -2.08 18.94 -17.39
N ASP A 267 -1.03 18.94 -16.58
CA ASP A 267 -0.38 20.15 -16.10
C ASP A 267 1.15 20.06 -16.16
N PHE A 268 1.68 19.15 -16.98
CA PHE A 268 3.12 18.93 -17.18
C PHE A 268 3.92 20.23 -17.38
N ASP A 269 4.80 20.58 -16.43
CA ASP A 269 5.72 21.72 -16.58
C ASP A 269 6.98 21.30 -17.32
N TYR A 270 7.14 21.83 -18.53
CA TYR A 270 8.35 21.62 -19.33
C TYR A 270 9.46 22.65 -19.05
N THR A 271 9.18 23.71 -18.27
CA THR A 271 10.08 24.84 -18.00
C THR A 271 10.93 24.69 -16.74
N GLU A 272 10.33 24.27 -15.62
CA GLU A 272 11.03 23.66 -14.48
C GLU A 272 10.70 22.17 -14.55
N PRO A 273 11.57 21.35 -15.17
CA PRO A 273 11.07 20.21 -15.92
C PRO A 273 10.61 19.07 -15.02
N ASP A 274 9.32 18.83 -15.05
CA ASP A 274 8.73 17.52 -14.85
C ASP A 274 9.36 16.52 -15.82
N ILE A 275 9.29 15.26 -15.41
CA ILE A 275 9.96 14.15 -16.06
C ILE A 275 8.95 13.10 -16.47
N ILE A 276 8.91 12.80 -17.77
CA ILE A 276 8.36 11.54 -18.26
C ILE A 276 9.47 10.47 -18.21
N ALA A 277 9.27 9.46 -17.38
CA ALA A 277 10.14 8.31 -17.25
C ALA A 277 9.56 7.13 -18.03
N PHE A 278 10.10 6.89 -19.23
CA PHE A 278 9.76 5.70 -20.01
C PHE A 278 10.58 4.50 -19.51
N ASP A 279 9.88 3.44 -19.11
CA ASP A 279 10.44 2.11 -18.81
C ASP A 279 9.87 1.08 -19.81
N MET A 280 10.15 1.34 -21.09
CA MET A 280 9.70 0.52 -22.21
C MET A 280 10.81 0.35 -23.25
N ALA A 281 10.90 -0.84 -23.83
CA ALA A 281 12.01 -1.19 -24.72
C ALA A 281 12.02 -0.35 -26.01
N GLU A 282 10.85 0.12 -26.46
CA GLU A 282 10.74 0.89 -27.70
C GLU A 282 10.92 2.41 -27.54
N MET A 283 10.91 2.93 -26.30
CA MET A 283 11.27 4.31 -25.95
C MET A 283 12.58 4.30 -25.16
N SER A 284 13.68 4.04 -25.86
CA SER A 284 15.01 3.93 -25.23
C SER A 284 15.83 5.22 -25.24
N SER A 285 15.35 6.22 -25.98
CA SER A 285 16.07 7.47 -26.21
C SER A 285 15.12 8.61 -26.58
N PHE A 286 15.58 9.85 -26.43
CA PHE A 286 14.81 11.00 -26.85
C PHE A 286 14.56 11.01 -28.37
N SER A 287 15.45 10.41 -29.17
CA SER A 287 15.20 10.28 -30.60
C SER A 287 14.01 9.37 -30.90
N ASP A 288 13.75 8.36 -30.07
CA ASP A 288 12.60 7.46 -30.23
C ASP A 288 11.29 8.21 -29.93
N VAL A 289 11.30 9.04 -28.89
CA VAL A 289 10.20 9.95 -28.55
C VAL A 289 9.96 10.93 -29.70
N GLN A 290 10.99 11.62 -30.19
CA GLN A 290 10.85 12.60 -31.28
C GLN A 290 10.25 12.00 -32.56
N ASN A 291 10.53 10.73 -32.86
CA ASN A 291 9.97 10.05 -34.03
C ASN A 291 8.48 9.71 -33.88
N ARG A 292 7.95 9.72 -32.65
CA ARG A 292 6.57 9.35 -32.29
C ARG A 292 5.76 10.51 -31.73
N LEU A 293 6.41 11.64 -31.46
CA LEU A 293 5.82 12.86 -30.97
C LEU A 293 5.08 13.59 -32.09
N SER A 294 3.83 13.96 -31.82
CA SER A 294 2.97 14.73 -32.71
C SER A 294 2.24 15.84 -31.94
N GLN A 295 1.81 16.89 -32.66
CA GLN A 295 0.99 17.95 -32.10
C GLN A 295 -0.47 17.75 -32.52
N TRP A 296 -1.38 17.72 -31.56
CA TRP A 296 -2.83 17.67 -31.77
C TRP A 296 -3.52 18.83 -31.07
N GLY A 297 -3.92 19.86 -31.84
CA GLY A 297 -4.45 21.07 -31.23
C GLY A 297 -3.40 21.74 -30.34
N SER A 298 -3.72 21.93 -29.06
CA SER A 298 -2.83 22.45 -28.01
C SER A 298 -1.95 21.40 -27.35
N ASP A 299 -2.15 20.11 -27.66
CA ASP A 299 -1.60 19.02 -26.87
C ASP A 299 -0.47 18.30 -27.62
N ALA A 300 0.54 17.88 -26.87
CA ALA A 300 1.62 17.05 -27.37
C ALA A 300 1.26 15.58 -27.15
N VAL A 301 1.33 14.77 -28.19
CA VAL A 301 0.91 13.35 -28.16
C VAL A 301 2.08 12.48 -28.57
N ILE A 302 2.48 11.57 -27.68
CA ILE A 302 3.53 10.57 -27.91
C ILE A 302 2.83 9.21 -28.07
N THR A 303 2.83 8.64 -29.27
CA THR A 303 2.21 7.33 -29.52
C THR A 303 3.20 6.19 -29.31
N TYR A 304 2.81 5.13 -28.61
CA TYR A 304 3.58 3.91 -28.38
C TYR A 304 2.72 2.65 -28.57
N ASP A 305 3.31 1.46 -28.36
CA ASP A 305 2.70 0.12 -28.31
C ASP A 305 1.29 -0.03 -28.91
N ASN A 306 1.15 -0.66 -30.08
CA ASN A 306 -0.15 -1.01 -30.69
C ASN A 306 -1.21 0.13 -30.79
N ALA A 307 -0.80 1.40 -30.74
CA ALA A 307 -1.60 2.62 -30.82
C ALA A 307 -2.03 3.26 -29.47
N ASP A 308 -1.43 2.85 -28.37
CA ASP A 308 -1.49 3.56 -27.09
C ASP A 308 -0.77 4.92 -27.19
N CYS A 309 -1.09 5.85 -26.29
CA CYS A 309 -0.46 7.17 -26.31
C CYS A 309 -0.35 7.83 -24.95
N LEU A 310 0.62 8.73 -24.81
CA LEU A 310 0.68 9.70 -23.73
C LEU A 310 0.31 11.07 -24.29
N VAL A 311 -0.70 11.69 -23.69
CA VAL A 311 -1.16 13.05 -24.01
C VAL A 311 -0.67 14.01 -22.93
N LEU A 312 0.18 14.95 -23.32
CA LEU A 312 0.57 16.09 -22.48
C LEU A 312 -0.30 17.28 -22.86
N VAL A 313 -1.24 17.62 -21.98
CA VAL A 313 -2.30 18.59 -22.24
C VAL A 313 -1.73 19.99 -22.24
N ASN A 314 -2.14 20.82 -23.20
CA ASN A 314 -1.67 22.20 -23.35
C ASN A 314 -0.15 22.37 -23.48
N VAL A 315 0.56 21.32 -23.89
CA VAL A 315 2.01 21.36 -24.16
C VAL A 315 2.28 21.46 -25.67
N ASP A 316 3.09 22.43 -26.06
CA ASP A 316 3.61 22.52 -27.43
C ASP A 316 4.75 21.51 -27.61
N ALA A 317 4.56 20.52 -28.48
CA ALA A 317 5.53 19.47 -28.76
C ALA A 317 6.93 19.99 -29.13
N SER A 318 7.04 21.21 -29.66
CA SER A 318 8.33 21.81 -30.02
C SER A 318 9.14 22.34 -28.84
N THR A 319 8.53 22.50 -27.66
CA THR A 319 9.23 22.91 -26.43
C THR A 319 9.90 21.75 -25.72
N LEU A 320 9.43 20.53 -25.96
CA LEU A 320 9.94 19.31 -25.35
C LEU A 320 11.38 19.02 -25.79
N SER A 321 12.22 18.66 -24.82
CA SER A 321 13.64 18.37 -25.01
C SER A 321 14.05 17.11 -24.26
N SER A 322 15.27 16.62 -24.49
CA SER A 322 15.80 15.48 -23.73
C SER A 322 15.89 15.73 -22.21
N ALA A 323 15.75 16.98 -21.74
CA ALA A 323 15.71 17.28 -20.31
C ALA A 323 14.41 16.79 -19.64
N ASN A 324 13.30 16.76 -20.39
CA ASN A 324 11.97 16.36 -19.93
C ASN A 324 11.75 14.85 -19.88
N PHE A 325 12.73 14.06 -20.36
CA PHE A 325 12.59 12.62 -20.46
C PHE A 325 13.72 11.91 -19.72
N ARG A 326 13.35 10.84 -19.04
CA ARG A 326 14.28 9.82 -18.57
C ARG A 326 13.91 8.51 -19.24
N PHE A 327 14.94 7.79 -19.66
CA PHE A 327 14.80 6.49 -20.26
C PHE A 327 15.42 5.53 -19.28
N SER A 328 14.59 4.71 -18.65
CA SER A 328 15.11 3.60 -17.86
C SER A 328 15.68 2.59 -18.84
N ALA A 329 16.98 2.71 -19.10
CA ALA A 329 17.70 1.75 -19.93
C ALA A 329 18.02 0.46 -19.15
N ALA A 330 17.40 0.20 -17.99
CA ALA A 330 17.49 -1.08 -17.32
C ALA A 330 16.23 -1.41 -16.50
N PRO A 331 15.57 -2.55 -16.75
CA PRO A 331 14.44 -2.99 -15.93
C PRO A 331 14.86 -3.20 -14.46
N LEU A 332 13.92 -3.34 -13.52
CA LEU A 332 14.21 -3.83 -12.16
C LEU A 332 14.77 -5.26 -12.24
N CYS A 333 16.09 -5.39 -12.34
CA CYS A 333 16.72 -6.66 -12.69
C CYS A 333 17.82 -7.04 -11.73
N LEU A 334 17.88 -8.32 -11.41
CA LEU A 334 19.02 -8.94 -10.75
C LEU A 334 19.94 -9.55 -11.79
N ALA A 335 21.26 -9.42 -11.62
CA ALA A 335 22.20 -10.01 -12.56
C ALA A 335 22.20 -11.55 -12.44
N ALA A 336 22.62 -12.22 -13.51
CA ALA A 336 22.94 -13.65 -13.47
C ALA A 336 23.80 -14.03 -12.24
N ASP A 337 23.59 -15.24 -11.74
CA ASP A 337 24.24 -15.82 -10.55
C ASP A 337 23.81 -15.23 -9.21
N THR A 338 22.86 -14.28 -9.20
CA THR A 338 22.21 -13.85 -7.96
C THR A 338 21.47 -15.03 -7.34
N LEU A 339 21.72 -15.30 -6.05
CA LEU A 339 21.09 -16.37 -5.29
C LEU A 339 19.74 -15.86 -4.76
N ILE A 340 18.66 -16.46 -5.22
CA ILE A 340 17.30 -16.18 -4.76
C ILE A 340 16.94 -17.21 -3.69
N ARG A 341 16.45 -16.72 -2.54
CA ARG A 341 16.01 -17.61 -1.47
C ARG A 341 14.72 -18.33 -1.86
N THR A 342 14.73 -19.66 -1.76
CA THR A 342 13.54 -20.51 -1.88
C THR A 342 13.43 -21.40 -0.63
N PRO A 343 12.25 -21.99 -0.34
CA PRO A 343 12.06 -22.84 0.85
C PRO A 343 13.02 -24.03 0.95
N ASP A 344 13.52 -24.52 -0.17
CA ASP A 344 14.47 -25.64 -0.27
C ASP A 344 15.95 -25.20 -0.34
N GLY A 345 16.22 -23.89 -0.21
CA GLY A 345 17.57 -23.31 -0.16
C GLY A 345 17.84 -22.29 -1.28
N PRO A 346 18.93 -21.52 -1.22
CA PRO A 346 19.20 -20.50 -2.22
C PRO A 346 19.54 -21.09 -3.59
N HIS A 347 18.88 -20.59 -4.64
CA HIS A 347 19.08 -21.01 -6.02
C HIS A 347 19.58 -19.85 -6.90
N PRO A 348 20.53 -20.08 -7.82
CA PRO A 348 20.90 -19.07 -8.81
C PRO A 348 19.68 -18.68 -9.66
N ILE A 349 19.48 -17.39 -9.86
CA ILE A 349 18.27 -16.82 -10.47
C ILE A 349 17.95 -17.44 -11.85
N GLN A 350 18.96 -17.74 -12.66
CA GLN A 350 18.77 -18.35 -13.98
C GLN A 350 18.27 -19.81 -13.96
N THR A 351 18.29 -20.46 -12.79
CA THR A 351 17.84 -21.85 -12.63
C THR A 351 16.40 -21.96 -12.17
N LEU A 352 15.78 -20.84 -11.79
CA LEU A 352 14.40 -20.81 -11.33
C LEU A 352 13.43 -21.17 -12.46
N THR A 353 12.31 -21.76 -12.10
CA THR A 353 11.27 -22.19 -13.05
C THR A 353 9.89 -21.69 -12.65
N LYS A 354 8.98 -21.56 -13.62
CA LYS A 354 7.59 -21.20 -13.38
C LYS A 354 6.94 -22.16 -12.38
N GLY A 355 6.24 -21.63 -11.39
CA GLY A 355 5.58 -22.34 -10.29
C GLY A 355 6.50 -22.66 -9.11
N GLN A 356 7.81 -22.38 -9.20
CA GLN A 356 8.72 -22.55 -8.07
C GLN A 356 8.44 -21.51 -6.99
N LEU A 357 8.34 -21.95 -5.73
CA LEU A 357 8.10 -21.05 -4.61
C LEU A 357 9.36 -20.24 -4.28
N ILE A 358 9.20 -18.93 -4.19
CA ILE A 358 10.24 -17.97 -3.81
C ILE A 358 9.90 -17.44 -2.43
N ALA A 359 10.87 -17.39 -1.53
CA ALA A 359 10.66 -16.83 -0.21
C ALA A 359 10.48 -15.30 -0.32
N THR A 360 9.38 -14.79 0.20
CA THR A 360 9.10 -13.36 0.32
C THR A 360 9.19 -12.93 1.79
N GLN A 361 9.33 -11.63 2.03
CA GLN A 361 9.30 -11.05 3.37
C GLN A 361 7.86 -10.76 3.83
N ASP A 362 6.96 -10.53 2.89
CA ASP A 362 5.65 -9.90 3.08
C ASP A 362 4.45 -10.86 2.97
N ALA A 363 4.57 -12.00 2.27
CA ALA A 363 3.42 -12.86 2.00
C ALA A 363 3.74 -14.37 2.08
N GLY A 364 4.79 -14.76 2.80
CA GLY A 364 5.28 -16.15 2.81
C GLY A 364 5.81 -16.61 1.43
N PRO A 365 6.06 -17.91 1.19
CA PRO A 365 6.60 -18.35 -0.09
C PRO A 365 5.59 -18.24 -1.24
N GLN A 366 5.94 -17.51 -2.30
CA GLN A 366 5.05 -17.19 -3.43
C GLN A 366 5.50 -17.87 -4.72
N PRO A 367 4.56 -18.38 -5.56
CA PRO A 367 4.91 -19.06 -6.80
C PRO A 367 5.41 -18.07 -7.86
N LEU A 368 6.58 -18.36 -8.43
CA LEU A 368 7.11 -17.59 -9.56
C LEU A 368 6.23 -17.78 -10.80
N LEU A 369 5.57 -16.74 -11.29
CA LEU A 369 4.74 -16.83 -12.50
C LEU A 369 5.58 -16.90 -13.77
N ARG A 370 6.65 -16.10 -13.83
CA ARG A 370 7.50 -15.99 -15.01
C ARG A 370 8.91 -15.55 -14.63
N LEU A 371 9.89 -16.10 -15.33
CA LEU A 371 11.27 -15.63 -15.31
C LEU A 371 11.60 -15.13 -16.71
N THR A 372 11.93 -13.85 -16.85
CA THR A 372 12.44 -13.29 -18.11
C THR A 372 13.90 -12.90 -17.96
N SER A 373 14.63 -12.87 -19.07
CA SER A 373 16.02 -12.43 -19.07
C SER A 373 16.30 -11.51 -20.23
N GLU A 374 17.11 -10.49 -19.99
CA GLU A 374 17.53 -9.53 -21.01
C GLU A 374 19.03 -9.27 -20.91
N ARG A 375 19.68 -9.12 -22.06
CA ARG A 375 21.09 -8.75 -22.12
C ARG A 375 21.22 -7.30 -22.57
N LEU A 376 21.71 -6.47 -21.65
CA LEU A 376 21.98 -5.07 -21.93
C LEU A 376 23.41 -4.87 -22.40
N HIS A 377 23.59 -3.92 -23.33
CA HIS A 377 24.86 -3.55 -23.94
C HIS A 377 25.17 -2.09 -23.63
N PHE A 378 26.32 -1.83 -23.01
CA PHE A 378 26.72 -0.49 -22.55
C PHE A 378 27.80 0.10 -23.46
N HIS A 379 27.54 1.28 -24.01
CA HIS A 379 28.37 1.88 -25.05
C HIS A 379 29.28 3.01 -24.53
N SER A 380 29.06 3.48 -23.30
CA SER A 380 29.87 4.51 -22.64
C SER A 380 30.38 4.04 -21.27
N PRO A 381 31.60 4.42 -20.83
CA PRO A 381 32.07 4.23 -19.45
C PRO A 381 31.09 4.72 -18.38
N ASP A 382 30.39 5.83 -18.66
CA ASP A 382 29.50 6.57 -17.75
C ASP A 382 28.00 6.37 -18.08
N ASP A 383 27.67 5.28 -18.79
CA ASP A 383 26.30 4.91 -19.12
C ASP A 383 25.46 4.70 -17.83
N PRO A 384 24.35 5.45 -17.64
CA PRO A 384 23.55 5.42 -16.41
C PRO A 384 22.85 4.08 -16.19
N ALA A 385 22.72 3.24 -17.22
CA ALA A 385 22.15 1.89 -17.13
C ALA A 385 23.13 0.85 -16.55
N LYS A 386 24.37 1.25 -16.26
CA LYS A 386 25.40 0.30 -15.83
C LYS A 386 25.10 -0.32 -14.47
N PRO A 387 25.47 -1.61 -14.29
CA PRO A 387 25.15 -2.32 -13.06
C PRO A 387 25.79 -1.68 -11.84
N ILE A 388 25.05 -1.74 -10.74
CA ILE A 388 25.56 -1.41 -9.41
C ILE A 388 26.06 -2.70 -8.76
N LEU A 389 27.30 -2.66 -8.29
CA LEU A 389 27.88 -3.70 -7.44
C LEU A 389 27.69 -3.29 -5.98
N ILE A 390 27.10 -4.19 -5.20
CA ILE A 390 26.99 -4.11 -3.75
C ILE A 390 27.83 -5.24 -3.17
N ARG A 391 28.87 -4.89 -2.42
CA ARG A 391 29.77 -5.89 -1.84
C ARG A 391 29.06 -6.72 -0.77
N ALA A 392 29.51 -7.95 -0.61
CA ALA A 392 29.08 -8.77 0.51
C ALA A 392 29.28 -8.04 1.85
N ASN A 393 28.35 -8.23 2.79
CA ASN A 393 28.38 -7.65 4.13
C ASN A 393 28.34 -6.10 4.18
N THR A 394 27.80 -5.46 3.13
CA THR A 394 27.66 -3.99 3.10
C THR A 394 26.63 -3.50 4.13
N PHE A 395 25.60 -4.29 4.40
CA PHE A 395 24.52 -4.02 5.34
C PHE A 395 24.55 -5.04 6.49
N GLY A 396 25.68 -5.12 7.18
CA GLY A 396 25.89 -6.14 8.22
C GLY A 396 26.24 -7.49 7.62
N ASN A 397 25.34 -8.47 7.68
CA ASN A 397 25.55 -9.81 7.12
C ASN A 397 24.98 -9.98 5.70
N ALA A 398 24.40 -8.92 5.13
CA ALA A 398 23.79 -8.91 3.81
C ALA A 398 24.45 -7.86 2.87
N PRO A 399 24.45 -8.08 1.54
CA PRO A 399 24.20 -9.38 0.93
C PRO A 399 25.29 -10.40 1.35
N SER A 400 24.96 -11.68 1.39
CA SER A 400 25.88 -12.75 1.79
C SER A 400 27.01 -13.00 0.77
N THR A 401 26.78 -12.61 -0.48
CA THR A 401 27.78 -12.54 -1.56
C THR A 401 27.61 -11.24 -2.34
N ASP A 402 28.60 -10.87 -3.16
CA ASP A 402 28.52 -9.66 -3.99
C ASP A 402 27.25 -9.68 -4.86
N LEU A 403 26.38 -8.69 -4.68
CA LEU A 403 25.15 -8.53 -5.45
C LEU A 403 25.40 -7.56 -6.59
N ILE A 404 24.99 -7.94 -7.80
CA ILE A 404 25.04 -7.08 -8.97
C ILE A 404 23.61 -6.88 -9.44
N THR A 405 23.20 -5.63 -9.56
CA THR A 405 21.83 -5.28 -9.88
C THR A 405 21.74 -4.15 -10.89
N SER A 406 20.57 -3.94 -11.48
CA SER A 406 20.32 -2.75 -12.30
C SER A 406 20.34 -1.49 -11.43
N PRO A 407 20.71 -0.33 -11.99
CA PRO A 407 20.79 0.91 -11.22
C PRO A 407 19.50 1.32 -10.50
N GLN A 408 18.34 0.91 -11.02
CA GLN A 408 17.04 1.24 -10.42
C GLN A 408 16.45 0.16 -9.51
N HIS A 409 17.06 -1.03 -9.43
CA HIS A 409 16.55 -2.08 -8.55
C HIS A 409 16.53 -1.59 -7.09
N ARG A 410 15.35 -1.67 -6.46
CA ARG A 410 15.13 -1.14 -5.11
C ARG A 410 15.49 -2.17 -4.05
N ILE A 411 16.08 -1.68 -2.98
CA ILE A 411 16.63 -2.46 -1.87
C ILE A 411 15.98 -1.95 -0.60
N VAL A 412 15.49 -2.86 0.23
CA VAL A 412 14.89 -2.47 1.51
C VAL A 412 15.99 -2.04 2.47
N ILE A 413 15.92 -0.79 2.91
CA ILE A 413 16.84 -0.19 3.88
C ILE A 413 16.00 0.50 4.95
N ASN A 414 16.02 -0.04 6.18
CA ASN A 414 15.24 0.49 7.31
C ASN A 414 13.75 0.66 6.96
N GLY A 415 13.11 -0.37 6.40
CA GLY A 415 11.71 -0.33 5.98
C GLY A 415 11.47 0.27 4.59
N ALA A 416 12.30 1.21 4.13
CA ALA A 416 12.09 1.91 2.87
C ALA A 416 12.75 1.25 1.65
N LEU A 417 12.12 1.33 0.48
CA LEU A 417 12.67 0.89 -0.80
C LEU A 417 13.58 1.94 -1.43
N VAL A 418 14.89 1.67 -1.45
CA VAL A 418 15.90 2.61 -1.95
C VAL A 418 16.54 2.11 -3.25
N PRO A 419 16.50 2.88 -4.35
CA PRO A 419 17.20 2.51 -5.59
C PRO A 419 18.70 2.31 -5.39
N ALA A 420 19.27 1.27 -6.00
CA ALA A 420 20.70 0.94 -5.89
C ALA A 420 21.63 2.11 -6.27
N THR A 421 21.23 2.97 -7.21
CA THR A 421 21.96 4.19 -7.60
C THR A 421 22.14 5.19 -6.46
N LYS A 422 21.11 5.40 -5.63
CA LYS A 422 21.14 6.33 -4.48
C LYS A 422 22.09 5.86 -3.38
N LEU A 423 22.40 4.56 -3.35
CA LEU A 423 23.28 3.93 -2.37
C LEU A 423 24.77 4.00 -2.73
N THR A 424 25.14 4.51 -3.91
CA THR A 424 26.53 4.54 -4.39
C THR A 424 27.49 5.40 -3.56
N ASN A 425 26.97 6.27 -2.70
CA ASN A 425 27.77 7.03 -1.74
C ASN A 425 28.19 6.21 -0.51
N ARG A 426 27.63 5.01 -0.31
CA ARG A 426 28.01 4.10 0.79
C ARG A 426 29.25 3.29 0.44
N LYS A 427 30.11 3.08 1.44
CA LYS A 427 31.28 2.22 1.31
C LYS A 427 30.85 0.79 0.99
N GLY A 428 31.38 0.22 -0.10
CA GLY A 428 31.03 -1.12 -0.55
C GLY A 428 30.07 -1.15 -1.74
N ILE A 429 29.51 0.00 -2.13
CA ILE A 429 28.58 0.13 -3.26
C ILE A 429 29.21 0.99 -4.33
N ARG A 430 29.16 0.56 -5.59
CA ARG A 430 29.69 1.34 -6.71
C ARG A 430 29.10 0.92 -8.06
N ALA A 431 29.01 1.88 -8.97
CA ALA A 431 28.77 1.59 -10.38
C ALA A 431 29.93 0.80 -11.00
N MET A 432 29.62 -0.25 -11.76
CA MET A 432 30.60 -1.11 -12.43
C MET A 432 31.16 -0.47 -13.72
N ARG A 433 32.00 0.56 -13.56
CA ARG A 433 32.69 1.22 -14.68
C ARG A 433 33.55 0.21 -15.47
N GLY A 434 33.43 0.23 -16.80
CA GLY A 434 34.20 -0.63 -17.73
C GLY A 434 33.52 -1.92 -18.18
N ARG A 435 32.34 -2.29 -17.63
CA ARG A 435 31.55 -3.42 -18.14
C ARG A 435 30.87 -3.03 -19.46
N GLN A 436 30.93 -3.92 -20.46
CA GLN A 436 30.33 -3.71 -21.79
C GLN A 436 28.96 -4.38 -21.93
N THR A 437 28.66 -5.39 -21.13
CA THR A 437 27.34 -6.07 -21.13
C THR A 437 26.96 -6.59 -19.75
N ALA A 438 25.67 -6.70 -19.47
CA ALA A 438 25.12 -7.40 -18.31
C ALA A 438 23.94 -8.28 -18.75
N LEU A 439 23.86 -9.49 -18.19
CA LEU A 439 22.70 -10.36 -18.34
C LEU A 439 21.88 -10.24 -17.06
N TYR A 440 20.63 -9.85 -17.25
CA TYR A 440 19.69 -9.52 -16.21
C TYR A 440 18.52 -10.49 -16.25
N TYR A 441 17.93 -10.72 -15.08
CA TYR A 441 16.77 -11.56 -14.89
C TYR A 441 15.72 -10.81 -14.08
N ASN A 442 14.46 -11.03 -14.44
CA ASN A 442 13.30 -10.48 -13.74
C ASN A 442 12.41 -11.63 -13.30
N LEU A 443 12.00 -11.58 -12.04
CA LEU A 443 11.03 -12.49 -11.44
C LEU A 443 9.67 -11.80 -11.45
N LEU A 444 8.67 -12.46 -12.01
CA LEU A 444 7.29 -12.00 -12.02
C LEU A 444 6.44 -12.85 -11.07
N PHE A 445 5.64 -12.19 -10.25
CA PHE A 445 4.65 -12.77 -9.33
C PHE A 445 3.25 -12.26 -9.67
N GLU A 446 2.23 -12.73 -8.95
CA GLU A 446 0.83 -12.27 -9.10
C GLU A 446 0.64 -10.84 -8.59
N ARG A 447 1.46 -10.39 -7.64
CA ARG A 447 1.53 -9.02 -7.14
C ARG A 447 2.97 -8.68 -6.75
N HIS A 448 3.21 -7.43 -6.38
CA HIS A 448 4.53 -7.01 -5.88
C HIS A 448 4.89 -7.72 -4.56
N HIS A 449 6.14 -8.15 -4.44
CA HIS A 449 6.70 -8.79 -3.23
C HIS A 449 8.13 -8.35 -2.93
N ILE A 450 8.52 -8.44 -1.66
CA ILE A 450 9.92 -8.30 -1.22
C ILE A 450 10.58 -9.67 -1.19
N ILE A 451 11.55 -9.90 -2.07
CA ILE A 451 12.29 -11.17 -2.17
C ILE A 451 13.70 -11.04 -1.60
N PHE A 452 14.35 -12.16 -1.29
CA PHE A 452 15.73 -12.16 -0.80
C PHE A 452 16.73 -12.52 -1.92
N ALA A 453 17.51 -11.53 -2.33
CA ALA A 453 18.60 -11.64 -3.32
C ALA A 453 19.97 -11.59 -2.64
N ASN A 454 20.71 -12.70 -2.68
CA ASN A 454 21.91 -12.91 -1.86
C ASN A 454 21.65 -12.57 -0.38
N ASP A 455 20.49 -12.98 0.16
CA ASP A 455 20.02 -12.65 1.52
C ASP A 455 19.74 -11.16 1.80
N LEU A 456 19.85 -10.29 0.81
CA LEU A 456 19.43 -8.89 0.90
C LEU A 456 17.97 -8.77 0.44
N PRO A 457 17.07 -8.16 1.22
CA PRO A 457 15.70 -7.94 0.78
C PRO A 457 15.66 -6.88 -0.32
N VAL A 458 15.03 -7.23 -1.43
CA VAL A 458 14.91 -6.41 -2.63
C VAL A 458 13.52 -6.56 -3.21
N GLU A 459 13.12 -5.56 -3.99
CA GLU A 459 11.86 -5.56 -4.71
C GLU A 459 11.84 -6.62 -5.82
N SER A 460 10.69 -7.28 -5.98
CA SER A 460 10.34 -8.04 -7.19
C SER A 460 9.60 -7.16 -8.19
N LEU A 461 9.77 -7.43 -9.49
CA LEU A 461 9.18 -6.61 -10.54
C LEU A 461 7.69 -6.94 -10.72
N LEU A 462 6.84 -5.91 -10.74
CA LEU A 462 5.51 -5.96 -11.34
C LEU A 462 5.67 -5.72 -12.86
N ARG A 463 5.43 -6.74 -13.68
CA ARG A 463 5.21 -6.57 -15.13
C ARG A 463 4.17 -7.56 -15.55
N GLU A 464 2.92 -7.19 -15.35
CA GLU A 464 1.81 -7.96 -15.90
C GLU A 464 1.93 -7.97 -17.43
N SER A 465 1.77 -9.16 -18.01
CA SER A 465 1.90 -9.38 -19.45
C SER A 465 0.59 -8.98 -20.13
N PRO A 466 0.62 -8.34 -21.32
CA PRO A 466 -0.58 -8.02 -22.09
C PRO A 466 -1.11 -9.29 -22.75
N ASP A 467 -1.97 -10.03 -22.04
CA ASP A 467 -2.78 -11.11 -22.62
C ASP A 467 -4.26 -10.71 -22.61
N HIS A 468 -4.58 -9.57 -23.23
CA HIS A 468 -5.93 -9.31 -23.70
C HIS A 468 -5.92 -9.03 -25.20
N THR A 469 -6.60 -9.93 -25.92
CA THR A 469 -6.97 -9.80 -27.33
C THR A 469 -7.60 -8.43 -27.60
N PRO A 470 -7.23 -7.75 -28.71
CA PRO A 470 -7.57 -6.36 -28.94
C PRO A 470 -9.09 -6.18 -29.07
N LEU A 471 -9.65 -5.36 -28.19
CA LEU A 471 -10.82 -4.59 -28.55
C LEU A 471 -10.35 -3.53 -29.54
N THR A 472 -11.02 -3.46 -30.69
CA THR A 472 -10.83 -2.43 -31.71
C THR A 472 -10.72 -1.03 -31.06
N PRO A 473 -9.75 -0.20 -31.45
CA PRO A 473 -9.53 1.10 -30.85
C PRO A 473 -10.79 1.96 -31.03
N VAL A 474 -11.38 2.35 -29.91
CA VAL A 474 -12.34 3.45 -29.85
C VAL A 474 -11.51 4.64 -29.40
N LEU A 475 -11.19 5.54 -30.33
CA LEU A 475 -10.81 6.92 -29.97
C LEU A 475 -11.83 7.41 -28.93
N PRO A 476 -11.41 7.82 -27.71
CA PRO A 476 -12.34 8.40 -26.77
C PRO A 476 -12.97 9.62 -27.42
N LEU A 477 -14.29 9.60 -27.54
CA LEU A 477 -15.11 10.76 -27.87
C LEU A 477 -15.08 11.75 -26.69
N LEU A 478 -13.91 12.29 -26.35
CA LEU A 478 -13.79 13.40 -25.41
C LEU A 478 -13.88 14.74 -26.15
N ARG A 479 -15.08 14.99 -26.69
CA ARG A 479 -15.67 16.33 -26.83
C ARG A 479 -17.19 16.19 -26.86
N HIS A 480 -17.83 16.30 -25.70
CA HIS A 480 -19.08 17.04 -25.68
C HIS A 480 -18.75 18.51 -25.44
N ASP A 481 -18.65 19.23 -26.54
CA ASP A 481 -18.82 20.68 -26.60
C ASP A 481 -20.32 20.97 -26.44
N PRO A 482 -20.79 21.65 -25.37
CA PRO A 482 -21.95 22.49 -25.48
C PRO A 482 -21.43 23.91 -25.62
N ALA A 483 -21.39 24.39 -26.86
CA ALA A 483 -21.04 25.76 -27.20
C ALA A 483 -21.50 26.76 -26.12
N TYR A 484 -20.56 27.33 -25.35
CA TYR A 484 -20.53 28.68 -24.78
C TYR A 484 -19.27 28.93 -23.96
#